data_AF-A0A9Q9Y0Z3-F1
#
_entry.id   AF-A0A9Q9Y0Z3-F1
#
_cell.length_a   1.000
_cell.length_b   1.000
_cell.length_c   1.000
_cell.angle_alpha   90.00
_cell.angle_beta   90.00
_cell.angle_gamma   90.00
#
_symmetry.space_group_name_H-M   'P 1'
#
loop_
_entity.id
_entity.type
_entity.pdbx_description
1 polymer ?
#
loop_
_entity_poly.entity_id
_entity_poly.type
_entity_poly.pdbx_seq_one_letter_code
_entity_poly.pdbx_strand_id
1 'polypeptide(L)'
;MVPVATVEQVGFQKLLKTMDPRYELPSRNYFAREALPQMYTEIRQSLADRLANVTHFALTSDMWSSRTCEPYMSVTVHFIQDWEMKTACLQTSYFPQDHTGEHIAEALQDAIASWKLQEKYLVAITNDNWSNIVKAVELNEWLRMQCFGHRLHLAIGECSVVSVEMHCNSRRHLAEVQIQLGLPSHQLITESATRWGSRQQMIERVLEQERALAKVLSNDKKTRHLVPTWQDLEVLEAVQKVLKPLQDFTDALSGEEYVTLSYVKPVLHLFNESLLACEEGDSELCKSIKTSIVEYLNSKYSDPATTDLLEMASFVDPRFRATYIPSEKVDALKHRAVLEVETLLADQSSCQPPCLCVPTVPEPADGEAAVAPKAKRLASFFKKRTATTTAPTKRGAIENELSSYLQSASVESDTDPLKWWKDHEVFFPSLSHLAKKYLLVPATSTPSERVFSCSGNIVTCHRASLKPDAVDRLVFLAQNL
;
A
#
# COMPACT_ATOMS: atom_id res chain seq x y z
N MET A 1 13.26 1.80 -16.55
CA MET A 1 13.06 1.77 -18.03
C MET A 1 13.90 2.85 -18.70
N VAL A 2 14.72 2.52 -19.71
CA VAL A 2 15.60 3.47 -20.42
C VAL A 2 14.92 4.07 -21.66
N PRO A 3 15.37 5.23 -22.18
CA PRO A 3 14.82 5.80 -23.40
C PRO A 3 15.04 4.88 -24.60
N VAL A 4 14.06 4.74 -25.50
CA VAL A 4 14.21 3.96 -26.75
C VAL A 4 15.35 4.46 -27.65
N ALA A 5 15.74 5.73 -27.52
CA ALA A 5 16.90 6.29 -28.23
C ALA A 5 18.25 5.72 -27.77
N THR A 6 18.30 4.97 -26.65
CA THR A 6 19.52 4.30 -26.19
C THR A 6 20.07 3.32 -27.25
N VAL A 7 19.20 2.71 -28.06
CA VAL A 7 19.62 1.81 -29.15
C VAL A 7 20.37 2.53 -30.28
N GLU A 8 20.25 3.85 -30.36
CA GLU A 8 20.95 4.70 -31.34
C GLU A 8 22.29 5.24 -30.78
N GLN A 9 22.58 5.02 -29.49
CA GLN A 9 23.81 5.52 -28.90
C GLN A 9 25.02 4.68 -29.34
N VAL A 10 26.05 5.37 -29.85
CA VAL A 10 27.28 4.74 -30.36
C VAL A 10 27.94 3.82 -29.32
N GLY A 11 27.96 4.24 -28.05
CA GLY A 11 28.52 3.44 -26.96
C GLY A 11 27.76 2.13 -26.74
N PHE A 12 26.43 2.18 -26.75
CA PHE A 12 25.57 1.01 -26.57
C PHE A 12 25.66 0.05 -27.76
N GLN A 13 25.67 0.57 -28.98
CA GLN A 13 25.88 -0.23 -30.18
C GLN A 13 27.26 -0.92 -30.19
N LYS A 14 28.32 -0.20 -29.77
CA LYS A 14 29.67 -0.76 -29.65
C LYS A 14 29.73 -1.87 -28.58
N LEU A 15 29.07 -1.66 -27.45
CA LEU A 15 28.96 -2.67 -26.38
C LEU A 15 28.34 -3.96 -26.92
N LEU A 16 27.16 -3.88 -27.54
CA LEU A 16 26.47 -5.05 -28.06
C LEU A 16 27.24 -5.76 -29.16
N LYS A 17 27.86 -5.02 -30.10
CA LYS A 17 28.73 -5.62 -31.12
C LYS A 17 29.99 -6.29 -30.56
N THR A 18 30.48 -5.81 -29.41
CA THR A 18 31.62 -6.44 -28.72
C THR A 18 31.20 -7.74 -28.04
N MET A 19 29.96 -7.80 -27.53
CA MET A 19 29.41 -9.00 -26.89
C MET A 19 28.99 -10.08 -27.91
N ASP A 20 28.24 -9.71 -28.95
CA ASP A 20 27.92 -10.59 -30.09
C ASP A 20 27.92 -9.76 -31.40
N PRO A 21 28.96 -9.89 -32.25
CA PRO A 21 29.03 -9.20 -33.53
C PRO A 21 27.90 -9.51 -34.51
N ARG A 22 27.19 -10.64 -34.32
CA ARG A 22 26.10 -11.09 -35.21
C ARG A 22 24.74 -10.52 -34.81
N TYR A 23 24.63 -9.92 -33.63
CA TYR A 23 23.36 -9.39 -33.15
C TYR A 23 23.01 -8.09 -33.88
N GLU A 24 21.90 -8.11 -34.62
CA GLU A 24 21.33 -6.92 -35.24
C GLU A 24 20.38 -6.23 -34.28
N LEU A 25 20.84 -5.12 -33.71
CA LEU A 25 20.03 -4.33 -32.80
C LEU A 25 18.85 -3.68 -33.53
N PRO A 26 17.59 -3.93 -33.10
CA PRO A 26 16.43 -3.31 -33.72
C PRO A 26 16.45 -1.78 -33.56
N SER A 27 15.82 -1.10 -34.52
CA SER A 27 15.76 0.37 -34.53
C SER A 27 14.90 0.91 -33.38
N ARG A 28 15.11 2.19 -33.03
CA ARG A 28 14.25 2.93 -32.11
C ARG A 28 12.77 2.85 -32.52
N ASN A 29 12.49 2.91 -33.82
CA ASN A 29 11.12 2.87 -34.34
C ASN A 29 10.47 1.51 -34.09
N TYR A 30 11.22 0.41 -34.18
CA TYR A 30 10.71 -0.92 -33.84
C TYR A 30 10.29 -0.97 -32.37
N PHE A 31 11.12 -0.52 -31.44
CA PHE A 31 10.75 -0.50 -30.02
C PHE A 31 9.57 0.41 -29.73
N ALA A 32 9.52 1.60 -30.34
CA ALA A 32 8.47 2.57 -30.09
C ALA A 32 7.12 2.21 -30.70
N ARG A 33 7.09 1.54 -31.87
CA ARG A 33 5.86 1.29 -32.63
C ARG A 33 5.38 -0.15 -32.56
N GLU A 34 6.26 -1.11 -32.33
CA GLU A 34 5.93 -2.54 -32.32
C GLU A 34 6.13 -3.14 -30.92
N ALA A 35 7.37 -3.20 -30.43
CA ALA A 35 7.70 -4.01 -29.25
C ALA A 35 7.05 -3.51 -27.95
N LEU A 36 7.11 -2.20 -27.66
CA LEU A 36 6.50 -1.65 -26.44
C LEU A 36 4.96 -1.66 -26.51
N PRO A 37 4.30 -1.27 -27.61
CA PRO A 37 2.85 -1.41 -27.73
C PRO A 37 2.35 -2.86 -27.64
N GLN A 38 3.08 -3.81 -28.23
CA GLN A 38 2.77 -5.24 -28.11
C GLN A 38 2.89 -5.70 -26.65
N MET A 39 4.03 -5.43 -26.00
CA MET A 39 4.26 -5.77 -24.59
C MET A 39 3.21 -5.14 -23.68
N TYR A 40 2.82 -3.89 -23.93
CA TYR A 40 1.75 -3.22 -23.19
C TYR A 40 0.43 -3.98 -23.32
N THR A 41 0.08 -4.38 -24.54
CA THR A 41 -1.17 -5.12 -24.81
C THR A 41 -1.16 -6.48 -24.12
N GLU A 42 -0.05 -7.21 -24.17
CA GLU A 42 0.12 -8.50 -23.52
C GLU A 42 -0.01 -8.41 -21.99
N ILE A 43 0.69 -7.46 -21.37
CA ILE A 43 0.64 -7.28 -19.91
C ILE A 43 -0.73 -6.74 -19.47
N ARG A 44 -1.31 -5.79 -20.22
CA ARG A 44 -2.65 -5.28 -19.96
C ARG A 44 -3.69 -6.39 -20.02
N GLN A 45 -3.63 -7.26 -21.02
CA GLN A 45 -4.54 -8.39 -21.12
C GLN A 45 -4.33 -9.39 -19.97
N SER A 46 -3.08 -9.74 -19.67
CA SER A 46 -2.75 -10.63 -18.54
C SER A 46 -3.24 -10.07 -17.21
N LEU A 47 -3.13 -8.76 -16.99
CA LEU A 47 -3.64 -8.11 -15.78
C LEU A 47 -5.18 -8.10 -15.77
N ALA A 48 -5.83 -7.82 -16.90
CA ALA A 48 -7.29 -7.85 -17.01
C ALA A 48 -7.86 -9.24 -16.71
N ASP A 49 -7.21 -10.31 -17.18
CA ASP A 49 -7.60 -11.68 -16.91
C ASP A 49 -7.46 -12.04 -15.42
N ARG A 50 -6.42 -11.51 -14.76
CA ARG A 50 -6.26 -11.64 -13.30
C ARG A 50 -7.34 -10.90 -12.53
N LEU A 51 -7.62 -9.65 -12.91
CA LEU A 51 -8.61 -8.80 -12.27
C LEU A 51 -10.05 -9.31 -12.46
N ALA A 52 -10.34 -10.02 -13.56
CA ALA A 52 -11.66 -10.60 -13.81
C ALA A 52 -12.12 -11.60 -12.72
N ASN A 53 -11.16 -12.23 -12.02
CA ASN A 53 -11.44 -13.20 -10.95
C ASN A 53 -11.36 -12.60 -9.55
N VAL A 54 -11.07 -11.30 -9.44
CA VAL A 54 -10.93 -10.62 -8.14
C VAL A 54 -12.30 -10.36 -7.54
N THR A 55 -12.52 -10.84 -6.32
CA THR A 55 -13.78 -10.66 -5.60
C THR A 55 -13.88 -9.32 -4.87
N HIS A 56 -12.73 -8.78 -4.44
CA HIS A 56 -12.64 -7.51 -3.74
C HIS A 56 -11.32 -6.84 -4.09
N PHE A 57 -11.33 -5.52 -4.15
CA PHE A 57 -10.13 -4.74 -4.40
C PHE A 57 -10.16 -3.43 -3.61
N ALA A 58 -8.98 -2.84 -3.43
CA ALA A 58 -8.82 -1.48 -2.94
C ALA A 58 -8.07 -0.66 -3.98
N LEU A 59 -8.17 0.66 -3.86
CA LEU A 59 -7.49 1.58 -4.76
C LEU A 59 -6.55 2.49 -3.96
N THR A 60 -5.46 2.89 -4.60
CA THR A 60 -4.73 4.10 -4.24
C THR A 60 -4.69 5.03 -5.45
N SER A 61 -4.75 6.32 -5.21
CA SER A 61 -4.69 7.33 -6.27
C SER A 61 -3.80 8.47 -5.85
N ASP A 62 -3.02 8.97 -6.81
CA ASP A 62 -2.16 10.13 -6.64
C ASP A 62 -2.27 11.05 -7.85
N MET A 63 -2.27 12.36 -7.60
CA MET A 63 -2.28 13.38 -8.63
C MET A 63 -0.94 14.10 -8.64
N TRP A 64 -0.31 14.14 -9.80
CA TRP A 64 1.02 14.70 -9.93
C TRP A 64 1.19 15.46 -11.23
N SER A 65 2.09 16.44 -11.19
CA SER A 65 2.46 17.21 -12.37
C SER A 65 3.80 16.72 -12.90
N SER A 66 3.87 16.53 -14.21
CA SER A 66 5.12 16.20 -14.90
C SER A 66 6.12 17.35 -14.82
N ARG A 67 7.35 17.09 -15.26
CA ARG A 67 8.38 18.14 -15.35
C ARG A 67 8.02 19.27 -16.32
N THR A 68 7.08 19.05 -17.23
CA THR A 68 6.53 20.06 -18.15
C THR A 68 5.25 20.69 -17.62
N CYS A 69 4.94 20.48 -16.33
CA CYS A 69 3.72 20.96 -15.66
C CYS A 69 2.43 20.40 -16.26
N GLU A 70 2.48 19.23 -16.87
CA GLU A 70 1.29 18.52 -17.33
C GLU A 70 0.70 17.70 -16.17
N PRO A 71 -0.60 17.85 -15.85
CA PRO A 71 -1.24 17.10 -14.78
C PRO A 71 -1.57 15.65 -15.19
N TYR A 72 -1.30 14.72 -14.29
CA TYR A 72 -1.63 13.30 -14.43
C TYR A 72 -2.31 12.80 -13.16
N MET A 73 -3.19 11.82 -13.32
CA MET A 73 -3.78 11.05 -12.24
C MET A 73 -3.38 9.58 -12.41
N SER A 74 -2.73 9.02 -11.39
CA SER A 74 -2.36 7.61 -11.36
C SER A 74 -3.30 6.84 -10.45
N VAL A 75 -3.87 5.74 -10.94
CA VAL A 75 -4.72 4.83 -10.16
C VAL A 75 -4.04 3.48 -10.07
N THR A 76 -3.95 2.96 -8.86
CA THR A 76 -3.33 1.66 -8.54
C THR A 76 -4.34 0.79 -7.84
N VAL A 77 -4.42 -0.49 -8.22
CA VAL A 77 -5.31 -1.48 -7.62
C VAL A 77 -4.54 -2.41 -6.69
N HIS A 78 -5.17 -2.78 -5.58
CA HIS A 78 -4.67 -3.71 -4.59
C HIS A 78 -5.68 -4.84 -4.41
N PHE A 79 -5.22 -6.08 -4.46
CA PHE A 79 -6.06 -7.25 -4.32
C PHE A 79 -5.25 -8.44 -3.78
N ILE A 80 -5.95 -9.42 -3.22
CA ILE A 80 -5.32 -10.67 -2.79
C ILE A 80 -5.60 -11.76 -3.82
N GLN A 81 -4.53 -12.41 -4.29
CA GLN A 81 -4.60 -13.57 -5.17
C GLN A 81 -3.75 -14.68 -4.56
N ASP A 82 -4.32 -15.87 -4.37
CA ASP A 82 -3.64 -17.04 -3.80
C ASP A 82 -2.99 -16.80 -2.41
N TRP A 83 -3.61 -15.91 -1.62
CA TRP A 83 -3.12 -15.40 -0.34
C TRP A 83 -1.81 -14.63 -0.43
N GLU A 84 -1.58 -13.97 -1.55
CA GLU A 84 -0.50 -13.02 -1.74
C GLU A 84 -1.07 -11.65 -2.08
N MET A 85 -0.50 -10.60 -1.48
CA MET A 85 -0.78 -9.23 -1.87
C MET A 85 -0.31 -9.00 -3.30
N LYS A 86 -1.19 -8.45 -4.13
CA LYS A 86 -0.87 -8.00 -5.48
C LYS A 86 -1.27 -6.54 -5.62
N THR A 87 -0.32 -5.75 -6.12
CA THR A 87 -0.50 -4.36 -6.48
C THR A 87 -0.23 -4.21 -7.97
N ALA A 88 -1.03 -3.40 -8.67
CA ALA A 88 -0.80 -3.10 -10.07
C ALA A 88 -1.25 -1.67 -10.40
N CYS A 89 -0.47 -0.97 -11.21
CA CYS A 89 -0.86 0.33 -11.73
C CYS A 89 -1.88 0.14 -12.86
N LEU A 90 -3.10 0.65 -12.70
CA LEU A 90 -4.15 0.53 -13.71
C LEU A 90 -3.95 1.52 -14.85
N GLN A 91 -3.68 2.78 -14.50
CA GLN A 91 -3.45 3.84 -15.48
C GLN A 91 -2.76 5.04 -14.85
N THR A 92 -2.12 5.83 -15.70
CA THR A 92 -1.56 7.15 -15.44
C THR A 92 -2.12 8.10 -16.49
N SER A 93 -3.37 8.51 -16.28
CA SER A 93 -4.14 9.29 -17.25
C SER A 93 -3.76 10.76 -17.20
N TYR A 94 -3.60 11.37 -18.38
CA TYR A 94 -3.49 12.81 -18.51
C TYR A 94 -4.79 13.49 -18.09
N PHE A 95 -4.69 14.48 -17.21
CA PHE A 95 -5.86 15.07 -16.56
C PHE A 95 -5.85 16.59 -16.67
N PRO A 96 -6.04 17.16 -17.88
CA PRO A 96 -5.91 18.60 -18.15
C PRO A 96 -7.07 19.45 -17.62
N GLN A 97 -8.15 18.82 -17.16
CA GLN A 97 -9.33 19.49 -16.67
C GLN A 97 -9.04 20.23 -15.37
N ASP A 98 -9.92 21.13 -14.97
CA ASP A 98 -9.86 21.68 -13.62
C ASP A 98 -9.97 20.52 -12.62
N HIS A 99 -9.08 20.48 -11.65
CA HIS A 99 -9.02 19.38 -10.69
C HIS A 99 -10.14 19.46 -9.63
N THR A 100 -11.39 19.65 -10.06
CA THR A 100 -12.57 19.67 -9.20
C THR A 100 -12.89 18.27 -8.70
N GLY A 101 -13.59 18.17 -7.56
CA GLY A 101 -14.00 16.87 -7.02
C GLY A 101 -14.87 16.06 -7.99
N GLU A 102 -15.72 16.75 -8.77
CA GLU A 102 -16.60 16.15 -9.78
C GLU A 102 -15.81 15.46 -10.90
N HIS A 103 -14.84 16.15 -11.52
CA HIS A 103 -14.04 15.55 -12.59
C HIS A 103 -13.17 14.39 -12.07
N ILE A 104 -12.67 14.49 -10.85
CA ILE A 104 -11.89 13.41 -10.22
C ILE A 104 -12.78 12.19 -9.94
N ALA A 105 -14.02 12.42 -9.49
CA ALA A 105 -14.99 11.36 -9.24
C ALA A 105 -15.28 10.56 -10.50
N GLU A 106 -15.59 11.26 -11.60
CA GLU A 106 -15.80 10.67 -12.93
C GLU A 106 -14.55 9.91 -13.41
N ALA A 107 -13.36 10.51 -13.28
CA ALA A 107 -12.13 9.87 -13.74
C ALA A 107 -11.77 8.60 -12.96
N LEU A 108 -12.11 8.53 -11.66
CA LEU A 108 -11.94 7.32 -10.87
C LEU A 108 -12.94 6.22 -11.29
N GLN A 109 -14.19 6.58 -11.59
CA GLN A 109 -15.20 5.66 -12.12
C GLN A 109 -14.80 5.13 -13.51
N ASP A 110 -14.32 6.00 -14.39
CA ASP A 110 -13.80 5.63 -15.70
C ASP A 110 -12.59 4.68 -15.58
N ALA A 111 -11.71 4.93 -14.61
CA ALA A 111 -10.57 4.07 -14.33
C ALA A 111 -11.02 2.63 -14.06
N ILE A 112 -11.91 2.41 -13.08
CA ILE A 112 -12.37 1.06 -12.74
C ILE A 112 -13.22 0.43 -13.86
N ALA A 113 -14.05 1.23 -14.55
CA ALA A 113 -14.90 0.76 -15.64
C ALA A 113 -14.07 0.27 -16.84
N SER A 114 -12.96 0.94 -17.15
CA SER A 114 -12.04 0.54 -18.23
C SER A 114 -11.40 -0.84 -18.01
N TRP A 115 -11.35 -1.29 -16.75
CA TRP A 115 -10.86 -2.60 -16.31
C TRP A 115 -11.98 -3.60 -16.01
N LYS A 116 -13.25 -3.23 -16.27
CA LYS A 116 -14.45 -4.02 -15.95
C LYS A 116 -14.57 -4.37 -14.46
N LEU A 117 -13.96 -3.57 -13.59
CA LEU A 117 -14.12 -3.68 -12.15
C LEU A 117 -15.47 -3.07 -11.74
N GLN A 118 -16.13 -3.69 -10.77
CA GLN A 118 -17.44 -3.23 -10.29
C GLN A 118 -17.30 -2.53 -8.94
N GLU A 119 -17.95 -1.38 -8.80
CA GLU A 119 -17.90 -0.55 -7.59
C GLU A 119 -18.30 -1.30 -6.31
N LYS A 120 -19.26 -2.24 -6.40
CA LYS A 120 -19.70 -3.03 -5.24
C LYS A 120 -18.59 -3.90 -4.62
N TYR A 121 -17.52 -4.18 -5.35
CA TYR A 121 -16.37 -4.97 -4.89
C TYR A 121 -15.21 -4.09 -4.41
N LEU A 122 -15.32 -2.76 -4.56
CA LEU A 122 -14.37 -1.82 -3.99
C LEU A 122 -14.57 -1.75 -2.47
N VAL A 123 -13.52 -2.08 -1.72
CA VAL A 123 -13.55 -2.08 -0.26
C VAL A 123 -13.26 -0.70 0.30
N ALA A 124 -12.19 -0.08 -0.18
CA ALA A 124 -11.81 1.28 0.17
C ALA A 124 -10.85 1.87 -0.87
N ILE A 125 -10.78 3.20 -0.91
CA ILE A 125 -9.72 3.94 -1.59
C ILE A 125 -8.84 4.66 -0.56
N THR A 126 -7.52 4.45 -0.64
CA THR A 126 -6.53 5.11 0.21
C THR A 126 -5.89 6.27 -0.56
N ASN A 127 -6.06 7.49 -0.07
CA ASN A 127 -5.50 8.69 -0.69
C ASN A 127 -4.99 9.70 0.35
N ASP A 128 -4.32 10.73 -0.14
CA ASP A 128 -3.91 11.87 0.65
C ASP A 128 -5.12 12.69 1.16
N ASN A 129 -4.88 13.78 1.87
CA ASN A 129 -5.95 14.62 2.40
C ASN A 129 -6.23 15.87 1.57
N TRP A 130 -6.07 15.78 0.25
CA TRP A 130 -6.37 16.90 -0.61
C TRP A 130 -7.89 17.11 -0.77
N SER A 131 -8.37 18.36 -0.71
CA SER A 131 -9.80 18.64 -0.55
C SER A 131 -10.67 18.10 -1.68
N ASN A 132 -10.15 18.07 -2.90
CA ASN A 132 -10.93 17.69 -4.07
C ASN A 132 -11.00 16.17 -4.23
N ILE A 133 -9.97 15.41 -3.83
CA ILE A 133 -10.05 13.94 -3.79
C ILE A 133 -11.01 13.49 -2.69
N VAL A 134 -11.06 14.19 -1.55
CA VAL A 134 -12.05 13.92 -0.48
C VAL A 134 -13.46 14.09 -1.04
N LYS A 135 -13.74 15.23 -1.67
CA LYS A 135 -15.04 15.49 -2.32
C LYS A 135 -15.37 14.46 -3.39
N ALA A 136 -14.40 14.04 -4.20
CA ALA A 136 -14.61 13.04 -5.26
C ALA A 136 -15.07 11.69 -4.70
N VAL A 137 -14.42 11.24 -3.62
CA VAL A 137 -14.74 9.97 -2.97
C VAL A 137 -16.11 10.04 -2.27
N GLU A 138 -16.46 11.19 -1.69
CA GLU A 138 -17.80 11.43 -1.14
C GLU A 138 -18.88 11.40 -2.24
N LEU A 139 -18.63 12.01 -3.41
CA LEU A 139 -19.56 12.00 -4.56
C LEU A 139 -19.79 10.59 -5.11
N ASN A 140 -18.76 9.73 -5.08
CA ASN A 140 -18.87 8.34 -5.49
C ASN A 140 -19.46 7.42 -4.41
N GLU A 141 -19.73 7.93 -3.20
CA GLU A 141 -20.17 7.13 -2.04
C GLU A 141 -19.18 6.00 -1.68
N TRP A 142 -17.90 6.19 -1.97
CA TRP A 142 -16.87 5.19 -1.70
C TRP A 142 -16.30 5.34 -0.30
N LEU A 143 -15.92 4.21 0.32
CA LEU A 143 -15.24 4.24 1.61
C LEU A 143 -13.82 4.78 1.45
N ARG A 144 -13.50 5.85 2.18
CA ARG A 144 -12.17 6.46 2.16
C ARG A 144 -11.33 5.96 3.33
N MET A 145 -10.16 5.41 3.04
CA MET A 145 -9.09 5.26 4.02
C MET A 145 -8.13 6.44 3.91
N GLN A 146 -7.94 7.15 5.01
CA GLN A 146 -7.02 8.28 5.04
C GLN A 146 -5.58 7.75 5.10
N CYS A 147 -4.71 8.19 4.19
CA CYS A 147 -3.32 7.76 4.18
C CYS A 147 -2.63 8.04 5.53
N PHE A 148 -2.19 6.98 6.21
CA PHE A 148 -1.52 7.08 7.51
C PHE A 148 -0.21 7.86 7.45
N GLY A 149 0.64 7.61 6.44
CA GLY A 149 1.90 8.32 6.25
C GLY A 149 1.70 9.84 6.12
N HIS A 150 0.78 10.26 5.25
CA HIS A 150 0.41 11.67 5.11
C HIS A 150 -0.16 12.27 6.41
N ARG A 151 -1.05 11.56 7.13
CA ARG A 151 -1.60 12.04 8.41
C ARG A 151 -0.53 12.22 9.47
N LEU A 152 0.39 11.27 9.59
CA LEU A 152 1.51 11.36 10.51
C LEU A 152 2.48 12.49 10.12
N HIS A 153 2.75 12.65 8.83
CA HIS A 153 3.58 13.76 8.34
C HIS A 153 2.96 15.13 8.67
N LEU A 154 1.65 15.31 8.51
CA LEU A 154 0.95 16.53 8.90
C LEU A 154 1.01 16.78 10.41
N ALA A 155 0.82 15.73 11.22
CA ALA A 155 0.93 15.82 12.68
C ALA A 155 2.33 16.30 13.13
N ILE A 156 3.38 15.87 12.41
CA ILE A 156 4.77 16.30 12.65
C ILE A 156 5.01 17.72 12.10
N GLY A 157 4.37 18.06 10.97
CA GLY A 157 4.54 19.33 10.26
C GLY A 157 4.19 20.55 11.11
N GLU A 158 3.24 20.42 12.03
CA GLU A 158 2.84 21.47 12.98
C GLU A 158 3.96 21.82 14.01
N CYS A 159 4.99 20.98 14.13
CA CYS A 159 6.16 21.27 14.96
C CYS A 159 7.12 22.21 14.22
N SER A 160 7.26 23.45 14.67
CA SER A 160 8.21 24.40 14.08
C SER A 160 9.66 24.01 14.43
N VAL A 161 10.46 23.61 13.44
CA VAL A 161 11.90 23.32 13.62
C VAL A 161 12.72 24.28 12.76
N VAL A 162 13.89 24.67 13.25
CA VAL A 162 14.84 25.57 12.57
C VAL A 162 15.27 24.96 11.25
N SER A 163 15.02 25.67 10.14
CA SER A 163 15.52 25.29 8.81
C SER A 163 16.95 25.80 8.62
N VAL A 164 17.89 24.90 8.32
CA VAL A 164 19.28 25.25 8.00
C VAL A 164 19.50 25.14 6.50
N GLU A 165 19.50 26.27 5.78
CA GLU A 165 19.80 26.30 4.34
C GLU A 165 21.27 26.69 4.06
N MET A 166 21.95 25.92 3.19
CA MET A 166 23.33 26.19 2.77
C MET A 166 23.48 26.39 1.26
N HIS A 167 24.27 27.40 0.87
CA HIS A 167 24.57 27.76 -0.51
C HIS A 167 25.60 26.83 -1.17
N CYS A 168 25.68 26.83 -2.52
CA CYS A 168 26.50 25.92 -3.32
C CYS A 168 28.01 25.96 -3.01
N ASN A 169 28.58 27.12 -2.69
CA ASN A 169 30.00 27.25 -2.32
C ASN A 169 30.29 26.57 -0.96
N SER A 170 29.34 26.66 -0.02
CA SER A 170 29.45 26.03 1.29
C SER A 170 29.41 24.50 1.19
N ARG A 171 28.78 23.93 0.15
CA ARG A 171 28.72 22.47 -0.08
C ARG A 171 30.08 21.87 -0.46
N ARG A 172 30.90 22.57 -1.24
CA ARG A 172 32.26 22.11 -1.59
C ARG A 172 33.19 22.15 -0.37
N HIS A 173 33.09 23.23 0.40
CA HIS A 173 33.87 23.40 1.62
C HIS A 173 33.47 22.37 2.70
N LEU A 174 32.20 21.98 2.74
CA LEU A 174 31.72 20.92 3.63
C LEU A 174 32.42 19.58 3.37
N ALA A 175 32.57 19.18 2.10
CA ALA A 175 33.27 17.94 1.75
C ALA A 175 34.74 17.93 2.18
N GLU A 176 35.44 19.06 2.02
CA GLU A 176 36.83 19.21 2.45
C GLU A 176 36.96 19.13 3.98
N VAL A 177 36.07 19.80 4.71
CA VAL A 177 36.06 19.79 6.18
C VAL A 177 35.66 18.41 6.73
N GLN A 178 34.72 17.71 6.08
CA GLN A 178 34.35 16.34 6.42
C GLN A 178 35.55 15.40 6.38
N ILE A 179 36.36 15.48 5.32
CA ILE A 179 37.59 14.68 5.18
C ILE A 179 38.59 15.04 6.29
N GLN A 180 38.78 16.32 6.59
CA GLN A 180 39.70 16.77 7.63
C GLN A 180 39.29 16.29 9.03
N LEU A 181 37.98 16.19 9.30
CA LEU A 181 37.43 15.77 10.58
C LEU A 181 37.18 14.25 10.67
N GLY A 182 37.46 13.49 9.61
CA GLY A 182 37.19 12.05 9.56
C GLY A 182 35.70 11.70 9.58
N LEU A 183 34.83 12.60 9.10
CA LEU A 183 33.39 12.39 9.04
C LEU A 183 32.96 11.77 7.70
N PRO A 184 31.83 11.04 7.66
CA PRO A 184 31.25 10.57 6.40
C PRO A 184 31.00 11.73 5.43
N SER A 185 31.37 11.54 4.16
CA SER A 185 31.16 12.57 3.12
C SER A 185 29.71 12.53 2.61
N HIS A 186 28.82 13.11 3.41
CA HIS A 186 27.40 13.18 3.09
C HIS A 186 26.96 14.59 2.75
N GLN A 187 26.06 14.72 1.78
CA GLN A 187 25.42 16.00 1.49
C GLN A 187 24.32 16.30 2.49
N LEU A 188 24.06 17.59 2.72
CA LEU A 188 22.90 18.02 3.49
C LEU A 188 21.61 17.65 2.77
N ILE A 189 20.63 17.22 3.57
CA ILE A 189 19.29 16.89 3.12
C ILE A 189 18.42 18.10 3.42
N THR A 190 17.70 18.60 2.42
CA THR A 190 16.73 19.68 2.61
C THR A 190 15.36 19.06 2.87
N GLU A 191 14.62 19.63 3.82
CA GLU A 191 13.23 19.25 4.05
C GLU A 191 12.40 19.42 2.77
N SER A 192 11.53 18.45 2.52
CA SER A 192 10.60 18.45 1.40
C SER A 192 9.22 18.15 1.94
N ALA A 193 8.31 19.12 1.79
CA ALA A 193 6.90 18.99 2.21
C ALA A 193 6.16 17.81 1.53
N THR A 194 6.71 17.28 0.44
CA THR A 194 6.13 16.18 -0.34
C THR A 194 6.83 14.85 -0.13
N ARG A 195 7.92 14.78 0.65
CA ARG A 195 8.64 13.52 0.94
C ARG A 195 8.64 13.25 2.43
N TRP A 196 7.93 12.19 2.82
CA TRP A 196 7.83 11.79 4.23
C TRP A 196 9.22 11.47 4.80
N GLY A 197 9.41 11.80 6.08
CA GLY A 197 10.69 11.61 6.77
C GLY A 197 11.81 12.59 6.36
N SER A 198 11.63 13.45 5.36
CA SER A 198 12.69 14.38 4.90
C SER A 198 13.15 15.36 5.99
N ARG A 199 12.24 15.86 6.84
CA ARG A 199 12.56 16.70 8.00
C ARG A 199 13.44 15.94 8.99
N GLN A 200 13.10 14.68 9.30
CA GLN A 200 13.89 13.88 10.23
C GLN A 200 15.27 13.54 9.65
N GLN A 201 15.33 13.15 8.38
CA GLN A 201 16.60 12.89 7.69
C GLN A 201 17.49 14.13 7.65
N MET A 202 16.89 15.32 7.49
CA MET A 202 17.60 16.59 7.64
C MET A 202 18.15 16.77 9.05
N ILE A 203 17.32 16.58 10.09
CA ILE A 203 17.75 16.72 11.49
C ILE A 203 18.89 15.75 11.81
N GLU A 204 18.74 14.47 11.45
CA GLU A 204 19.77 13.45 11.64
C GLU A 204 21.06 13.83 10.90
N ARG A 205 20.96 14.33 9.67
CA ARG A 205 22.11 14.80 8.89
C ARG A 205 22.79 16.01 9.53
N VAL A 206 22.03 16.95 10.09
CA VAL A 206 22.56 18.13 10.77
C VAL A 206 23.30 17.73 12.04
N LEU A 207 22.74 16.81 12.84
CA LEU A 207 23.37 16.31 14.05
C LEU A 207 24.63 15.48 13.74
N GLU A 208 24.60 14.61 12.72
CA GLU A 208 25.77 13.85 12.27
C GLU A 208 26.93 14.77 11.83
N GLN A 209 26.58 15.89 11.18
CA GLN A 209 27.54 16.80 10.53
C GLN A 209 27.81 18.06 11.34
N GLU A 210 27.35 18.13 12.59
CA GLU A 210 27.42 19.30 13.47
C GLU A 210 28.80 19.98 13.45
N ARG A 211 29.86 19.19 13.69
CA ARG A 211 31.24 19.70 13.76
C ARG A 211 31.71 20.29 12.43
N ALA A 212 31.37 19.63 11.32
CA ALA A 212 31.72 20.12 9.99
C ALA A 212 30.93 21.40 9.66
N LEU A 213 29.64 21.43 9.98
CA LEU A 213 28.78 22.60 9.77
C LEU A 213 29.25 23.79 10.59
N ALA A 214 29.54 23.61 11.88
CA ALA A 214 30.06 24.66 12.74
C ALA A 214 31.35 25.27 12.17
N LYS A 215 32.27 24.44 11.66
CA LYS A 215 33.52 24.90 11.05
C LYS A 215 33.30 25.66 9.74
N VAL A 216 32.47 25.14 8.84
CA VAL A 216 32.18 25.77 7.54
C VAL A 216 31.46 27.10 7.72
N LEU A 217 30.42 27.13 8.56
CA LEU A 217 29.60 28.33 8.82
C LEU A 217 30.39 29.39 9.58
N SER A 218 31.28 29.01 10.51
CA SER A 218 32.12 29.96 11.24
C SER A 218 33.15 30.67 10.36
N ASN A 219 33.58 30.04 9.27
CA ASN A 219 34.58 30.59 8.35
C ASN A 219 34.01 31.66 7.40
N ASP A 220 32.69 31.72 7.23
CA ASP A 220 32.02 32.70 6.37
C ASP A 220 31.22 33.71 7.20
N LYS A 221 31.60 34.99 7.08
CA LYS A 221 30.95 36.10 7.80
C LYS A 221 29.45 36.19 7.53
N LYS A 222 28.97 35.77 6.35
CA LYS A 222 27.55 35.85 6.00
C LYS A 222 26.73 34.75 6.66
N THR A 223 27.31 33.57 6.91
CA THR A 223 26.59 32.39 7.40
C THR A 223 26.93 32.03 8.84
N ARG A 224 27.86 32.76 9.48
CA ARG A 224 28.22 32.59 10.90
C ARG A 224 27.05 32.67 11.88
N HIS A 225 26.00 33.42 11.57
CA HIS A 225 24.80 33.52 12.40
C HIS A 225 23.90 32.26 12.33
N LEU A 226 24.18 31.34 11.40
CA LEU A 226 23.45 30.08 11.23
C LEU A 226 24.15 28.91 11.93
N VAL A 227 25.27 29.13 12.62
CA VAL A 227 25.93 28.07 13.41
C VAL A 227 24.96 27.64 14.52
N PRO A 228 24.53 26.37 14.56
CA PRO A 228 23.64 25.90 15.61
C PRO A 228 24.27 26.13 16.98
N THR A 229 23.49 26.71 17.89
CA THR A 229 23.88 26.82 19.29
C THR A 229 23.69 25.47 19.98
N TRP A 230 24.28 25.31 21.16
CA TRP A 230 24.05 24.13 22.00
C TRP A 230 22.56 23.90 22.32
N GLN A 231 21.78 24.98 22.45
CA GLN A 231 20.33 24.91 22.67
C GLN A 231 19.59 24.43 21.41
N ASP A 232 20.02 24.87 20.22
CA ASP A 232 19.46 24.39 18.96
C ASP A 232 19.72 22.90 18.79
N LEU A 233 20.93 22.44 19.14
CA LEU A 233 21.29 21.02 19.08
C LEU A 233 20.50 20.17 20.07
N GLU A 234 20.33 20.63 21.31
CA GLU A 234 19.50 19.97 22.31
C GLU A 234 18.03 19.83 21.84
N VAL A 235 17.49 20.88 21.20
CA VAL A 235 16.16 20.85 20.58
C VAL A 235 16.11 19.84 19.43
N LEU A 236 17.10 19.84 18.54
CA LEU A 236 17.17 18.90 17.41
C LEU A 236 17.27 17.45 17.87
N GLU A 237 18.08 17.16 18.89
CA GLU A 237 18.20 15.83 19.52
C GLU A 237 16.87 15.40 20.16
N ALA A 238 16.21 16.30 20.89
CA ALA A 238 14.91 16.04 21.50
C ALA A 238 13.83 15.71 20.45
N VAL A 239 13.77 16.50 19.37
CA VAL A 239 12.86 16.25 18.24
C VAL A 239 13.20 14.94 17.56
N GLN A 240 14.48 14.66 17.30
CA GLN A 240 14.90 13.40 16.68
C GLN A 240 14.49 12.18 17.51
N LYS A 241 14.63 12.26 18.85
CA LYS A 241 14.23 11.19 19.78
C LYS A 241 12.74 10.85 19.62
N VAL A 242 11.88 11.84 19.47
CA VAL A 242 10.42 11.64 19.31
C VAL A 242 10.06 11.16 17.89
N LEU A 243 10.67 11.76 16.87
CA LEU A 243 10.31 11.46 15.48
C LEU A 243 10.86 10.14 14.97
N LYS A 244 11.99 9.66 15.51
CA LYS A 244 12.67 8.47 14.97
C LYS A 244 11.81 7.21 14.92
N PRO A 245 11.15 6.80 16.01
CA PRO A 245 10.25 5.65 15.95
C PRO A 245 9.12 5.84 14.92
N LEU A 246 8.61 7.07 14.75
CA LEU A 246 7.52 7.39 13.83
C LEU A 246 7.88 7.18 12.36
N GLN A 247 9.14 7.43 11.99
CA GLN A 247 9.64 7.11 10.66
C GLN A 247 9.65 5.59 10.42
N ASP A 248 10.13 4.80 11.38
CA ASP A 248 10.17 3.34 11.25
C ASP A 248 8.76 2.77 11.00
N PHE A 249 7.73 3.31 11.69
CA PHE A 249 6.33 2.95 11.41
C PHE A 249 5.83 3.39 10.05
N THR A 250 6.23 4.58 9.58
CA THR A 250 5.84 5.07 8.26
C THR A 250 6.42 4.19 7.16
N ASP A 251 7.69 3.80 7.30
CA ASP A 251 8.39 2.94 6.34
C ASP A 251 7.79 1.53 6.33
N ALA A 252 7.46 0.98 7.51
CA ALA A 252 6.75 -0.30 7.62
C ALA A 252 5.33 -0.25 7.04
N LEU A 253 4.53 0.78 7.32
CA LEU A 253 3.16 0.88 6.78
C LEU A 253 3.10 1.27 5.29
N SER A 254 4.25 1.61 4.71
CA SER A 254 4.42 1.90 3.28
C SER A 254 4.70 0.65 2.43
N GLY A 255 4.68 -0.55 3.03
CA GLY A 255 4.84 -1.82 2.34
C GLY A 255 3.64 -2.17 1.43
N GLU A 256 3.91 -2.92 0.37
CA GLU A 256 2.90 -3.37 -0.62
C GLU A 256 2.78 -4.89 -0.72
N GLU A 257 3.79 -5.60 -0.22
CA GLU A 257 3.91 -7.06 -0.33
C GLU A 257 3.25 -7.79 0.86
N TYR A 258 2.78 -7.03 1.85
CA TYR A 258 2.18 -7.54 3.07
C TYR A 258 1.03 -6.65 3.55
N VAL A 259 0.25 -7.18 4.49
CA VAL A 259 -0.91 -6.51 5.07
C VAL A 259 -0.48 -5.35 5.95
N THR A 260 -1.00 -4.15 5.66
CA THR A 260 -0.66 -2.91 6.39
C THR A 260 -1.85 -2.33 7.16
N LEU A 261 -3.09 -2.42 6.65
CA LEU A 261 -4.26 -1.81 7.31
C LEU A 261 -4.52 -2.34 8.72
N SER A 262 -4.38 -3.65 8.95
CA SER A 262 -4.66 -4.27 10.26
C SER A 262 -3.71 -3.80 11.36
N TYR A 263 -2.54 -3.25 11.01
CA TYR A 263 -1.60 -2.69 11.97
C TYR A 263 -2.00 -1.29 12.45
N VAL A 264 -2.82 -0.54 11.71
CA VAL A 264 -3.07 0.88 12.02
C VAL A 264 -3.71 1.04 13.41
N LYS A 265 -4.69 0.20 13.78
CA LYS A 265 -5.32 0.27 15.11
C LYS A 265 -4.35 -0.10 16.24
N PRO A 266 -3.61 -1.23 16.18
CA PRO A 266 -2.51 -1.51 17.12
C PRO A 266 -1.48 -0.38 17.23
N VAL A 267 -1.08 0.23 16.10
CA VAL A 267 -0.10 1.34 16.07
C VAL A 267 -0.65 2.59 16.77
N LEU A 268 -1.91 2.96 16.52
CA LEU A 268 -2.55 4.07 17.22
C LEU A 268 -2.61 3.82 18.74
N HIS A 269 -2.94 2.60 19.16
CA HIS A 269 -2.91 2.21 20.56
C HIS A 269 -1.48 2.26 21.15
N LEU A 270 -0.48 1.77 20.41
CA LEU A 270 0.92 1.82 20.82
C LEU A 270 1.43 3.25 20.98
N PHE A 271 1.02 4.16 20.09
CA PHE A 271 1.33 5.59 20.19
C PHE A 271 0.71 6.19 21.46
N ASN A 272 -0.55 5.88 21.74
CA ASN A 272 -1.26 6.40 22.92
C ASN A 272 -0.67 5.89 24.24
N GLU A 273 -0.25 4.62 24.32
CA GLU A 273 0.09 3.99 25.60
C GLU A 273 1.60 3.89 25.89
N SER A 274 2.46 3.96 24.88
CA SER A 274 3.89 3.74 25.07
C SER A 274 4.78 4.72 24.31
N LEU A 275 4.76 4.72 22.98
CA LEU A 275 5.77 5.43 22.17
C LEU A 275 5.66 6.95 22.29
N LEU A 276 4.43 7.47 22.32
CA LEU A 276 4.16 8.89 22.48
C LEU A 276 3.51 9.20 23.84
N ALA A 277 3.55 8.26 24.78
CA ALA A 277 3.22 8.56 26.17
C ALA A 277 4.28 9.50 26.77
N CYS A 278 3.83 10.50 27.52
CA CYS A 278 4.71 11.44 28.22
C CYS A 278 5.37 10.76 29.42
N GLU A 279 6.70 10.78 29.47
CA GLU A 279 7.48 10.23 30.59
C GLU A 279 8.01 11.35 31.50
N GLU A 280 8.35 11.02 32.76
CA GLU A 280 8.91 11.99 33.72
C GLU A 280 10.24 12.61 33.24
N GLY A 281 11.00 11.88 32.42
CA GLY A 281 12.28 12.33 31.85
C GLY A 281 12.16 13.14 30.55
N ASP A 282 10.96 13.35 30.01
CA ASP A 282 10.77 14.12 28.79
C ASP A 282 10.85 15.63 29.05
N SER A 283 11.50 16.36 28.14
CA SER A 283 11.45 17.82 28.12
C SER A 283 10.02 18.31 27.83
N GLU A 284 9.68 19.52 28.23
CA GLU A 284 8.37 20.11 27.93
C GLU A 284 8.09 20.19 26.42
N LEU A 285 9.14 20.39 25.62
CA LEU A 285 9.05 20.30 24.17
C LEU A 285 8.66 18.89 23.70
N CYS A 286 9.33 17.85 24.20
CA CYS A 286 9.00 16.46 23.87
C CYS A 286 7.55 16.12 24.23
N LYS A 287 7.10 16.51 25.43
CA LYS A 287 5.71 16.29 25.88
C LYS A 287 4.71 17.01 24.97
N SER A 288 4.99 18.27 24.61
CA SER A 288 4.12 19.04 23.71
C SER A 288 4.03 18.41 22.32
N ILE A 289 5.16 17.97 21.74
CA ILE A 289 5.18 17.30 20.43
C ILE A 289 4.41 15.97 20.49
N LYS A 290 4.69 15.13 21.48
CA LYS A 290 4.02 13.85 21.69
C LYS A 290 2.49 14.01 21.79
N THR A 291 2.03 14.89 22.67
CA THR A 291 0.60 15.17 22.88
C THR A 291 -0.06 15.69 21.59
N SER A 292 0.57 16.66 20.92
CA SER A 292 0.04 17.22 19.67
C SER A 292 -0.15 16.15 18.59
N ILE A 293 0.84 15.28 18.39
CA ILE A 293 0.77 14.20 17.40
C ILE A 293 -0.36 13.22 17.75
N VAL A 294 -0.44 12.81 19.02
CA VAL A 294 -1.46 11.86 19.51
C VAL A 294 -2.87 12.42 19.36
N GLU A 295 -3.10 13.66 19.79
CA GLU A 295 -4.40 14.34 19.70
C GLU A 295 -4.84 14.50 18.23
N TYR A 296 -3.91 14.91 17.37
CA TYR A 296 -4.16 15.03 15.94
C TYR A 296 -4.58 13.69 15.33
N LEU A 297 -3.79 12.63 15.54
CA LEU A 297 -4.08 11.32 14.96
C LEU A 297 -5.40 10.74 15.48
N ASN A 298 -5.65 10.80 16.79
CA ASN A 298 -6.89 10.31 17.37
C ASN A 298 -8.10 11.07 16.82
N SER A 299 -8.00 12.39 16.65
CA SER A 299 -9.06 13.20 16.03
C SER A 299 -9.30 12.83 14.56
N LYS A 300 -8.24 12.53 13.79
CA LYS A 300 -8.38 12.19 12.37
C LYS A 300 -8.89 10.78 12.13
N TYR A 301 -8.61 9.83 13.03
CA TYR A 301 -9.05 8.43 12.93
C TYR A 301 -10.29 8.12 13.77
N SER A 302 -10.94 9.12 14.38
CA SER A 302 -12.18 8.92 15.13
C SER A 302 -13.43 8.88 14.27
N ASP A 303 -13.32 9.06 12.95
CA ASP A 303 -14.49 8.99 12.08
C ASP A 303 -15.08 7.57 12.07
N PRO A 304 -16.42 7.41 12.13
CA PRO A 304 -17.04 6.09 12.28
C PRO A 304 -16.68 5.10 11.17
N ALA A 305 -16.64 5.57 9.92
CA ALA A 305 -16.40 4.72 8.75
C ALA A 305 -14.96 4.16 8.74
N THR A 306 -13.96 5.00 9.00
CA THR A 306 -12.55 4.56 9.13
C THR A 306 -12.37 3.71 10.37
N THR A 307 -12.99 4.07 11.50
CA THR A 307 -12.94 3.26 12.72
C THR A 307 -13.48 1.85 12.46
N ASP A 308 -14.61 1.74 11.77
CA ASP A 308 -15.22 0.46 11.41
C ASP A 308 -14.33 -0.37 10.48
N LEU A 309 -13.72 0.27 9.48
CA LEU A 309 -12.75 -0.35 8.57
C LEU A 309 -11.55 -0.91 9.33
N LEU A 310 -10.95 -0.10 10.21
CA LEU A 310 -9.77 -0.47 11.01
C LEU A 310 -10.08 -1.55 12.04
N GLU A 311 -11.23 -1.48 12.70
CA GLU A 311 -11.69 -2.49 13.65
C GLU A 311 -11.93 -3.83 12.94
N MET A 312 -12.55 -3.84 11.75
CA MET A 312 -12.73 -5.09 11.00
C MET A 312 -11.41 -5.66 10.48
N ALA A 313 -10.53 -4.82 9.94
CA ALA A 313 -9.22 -5.27 9.45
C ALA A 313 -8.35 -5.87 10.57
N SER A 314 -8.38 -5.26 11.76
CA SER A 314 -7.67 -5.79 12.95
C SER A 314 -8.32 -7.09 13.46
N PHE A 315 -9.65 -7.17 13.40
CA PHE A 315 -10.41 -8.33 13.87
C PHE A 315 -10.15 -9.59 13.05
N VAL A 316 -10.07 -9.45 11.73
CA VAL A 316 -9.75 -10.57 10.83
C VAL A 316 -8.24 -10.84 10.72
N ASP A 317 -7.39 -10.08 11.40
CA ASP A 317 -5.97 -10.39 11.53
C ASP A 317 -5.75 -11.35 12.71
N PRO A 318 -5.21 -12.55 12.48
CA PRO A 318 -5.05 -13.57 13.51
C PRO A 318 -4.09 -13.16 14.63
N ARG A 319 -3.23 -12.15 14.42
CA ARG A 319 -2.31 -11.61 15.43
C ARG A 319 -3.00 -10.71 16.43
N PHE A 320 -4.08 -10.03 16.01
CA PHE A 320 -4.72 -8.99 16.80
C PHE A 320 -6.12 -9.38 17.27
N ARG A 321 -6.95 -9.93 16.38
CA ARG A 321 -8.34 -10.30 16.67
C ARG A 321 -9.07 -9.17 17.42
N ALA A 322 -9.63 -9.46 18.59
CA ALA A 322 -10.34 -8.49 19.41
C ALA A 322 -9.46 -7.70 20.39
N THR A 323 -8.14 -7.90 20.42
CA THR A 323 -7.23 -7.36 21.46
C THR A 323 -7.27 -5.84 21.56
N TYR A 324 -7.28 -5.14 20.42
CA TYR A 324 -7.26 -3.66 20.36
C TYR A 324 -8.65 -3.05 20.12
N ILE A 325 -9.70 -3.83 20.36
CA ILE A 325 -11.09 -3.44 20.14
C ILE A 325 -11.73 -3.23 21.50
N PRO A 326 -12.41 -2.08 21.73
CA PRO A 326 -13.07 -1.85 23.00
C PRO A 326 -14.10 -2.94 23.30
N SER A 327 -14.10 -3.44 24.54
CA SER A 327 -14.90 -4.60 24.97
C SER A 327 -16.38 -4.48 24.64
N GLU A 328 -16.92 -3.27 24.75
CA GLU A 328 -18.30 -2.90 24.47
C GLU A 328 -18.69 -2.99 22.99
N LYS A 329 -17.71 -2.97 22.07
CA LYS A 329 -17.93 -3.07 20.62
C LYS A 329 -17.72 -4.48 20.08
N VAL A 330 -17.06 -5.37 20.82
CA VAL A 330 -16.67 -6.70 20.32
C VAL A 330 -17.89 -7.51 19.86
N ASP A 331 -19.00 -7.48 20.60
CA ASP A 331 -20.20 -8.25 20.23
C ASP A 331 -20.93 -7.66 19.01
N ALA A 332 -20.99 -6.33 18.90
CA ALA A 332 -21.50 -5.66 17.71
C ALA A 332 -20.65 -6.00 16.47
N LEU A 333 -19.33 -6.06 16.64
CA LEU A 333 -18.40 -6.41 15.58
C LEU A 333 -18.53 -7.87 15.13
N LYS A 334 -18.70 -8.82 16.08
CA LYS A 334 -18.99 -10.23 15.75
C LYS A 334 -20.27 -10.34 14.92
N HIS A 335 -21.34 -9.66 15.34
CA HIS A 335 -22.59 -9.68 14.61
C HIS A 335 -22.45 -9.10 13.20
N ARG A 336 -21.70 -8.00 13.05
CA ARG A 336 -21.39 -7.41 11.73
C ARG A 336 -20.59 -8.38 10.85
N ALA A 337 -19.55 -9.02 11.40
CA ALA A 337 -18.74 -10.00 10.67
C ALA A 337 -19.59 -11.16 10.15
N VAL A 338 -20.51 -11.69 10.97
CA VAL A 338 -21.43 -12.76 10.54
C VAL A 338 -22.34 -12.30 9.39
N LEU A 339 -22.94 -11.12 9.51
CA LEU A 339 -23.81 -10.56 8.45
C LEU A 339 -23.07 -10.32 7.13
N GLU A 340 -21.86 -9.80 7.21
CA GLU A 340 -21.04 -9.57 6.01
C GLU A 340 -20.66 -10.88 5.34
N VAL A 341 -20.24 -11.89 6.11
CA VAL A 341 -19.94 -13.22 5.58
C VAL A 341 -21.17 -13.85 4.92
N GLU A 342 -22.36 -13.74 5.53
CA GLU A 342 -23.61 -14.21 4.90
C GLU A 342 -23.84 -13.54 3.54
N THR A 343 -23.61 -12.24 3.45
CA THR A 343 -23.76 -11.45 2.22
C THR A 343 -22.74 -11.90 1.16
N LEU A 344 -21.47 -12.07 1.55
CA LEU A 344 -20.40 -12.51 0.65
C LEU A 344 -20.67 -13.90 0.06
N LEU A 345 -21.20 -14.82 0.86
CA LEU A 345 -21.54 -16.18 0.41
C LEU A 345 -22.77 -16.20 -0.50
N ALA A 346 -23.74 -15.30 -0.28
CA ALA A 346 -24.91 -15.16 -1.14
C ALA A 346 -24.51 -14.67 -2.54
N ASP A 347 -23.63 -13.66 -2.62
CA ASP A 347 -23.16 -13.10 -3.88
C ASP A 347 -22.40 -14.12 -4.74
N GLN A 348 -21.53 -14.93 -4.12
CA GLN A 348 -20.80 -16.00 -4.82
C GLN A 348 -21.73 -17.09 -5.39
N SER A 349 -22.86 -17.35 -4.72
CA SER A 349 -23.85 -18.32 -5.17
C SER A 349 -24.61 -17.84 -6.42
N SER A 350 -24.69 -16.53 -6.64
CA SER A 350 -25.39 -15.91 -7.78
C SER A 350 -24.53 -15.84 -9.06
N CYS A 351 -23.20 -15.90 -8.94
CA CYS A 351 -22.25 -15.71 -10.04
C CYS A 351 -21.67 -17.00 -10.63
N GLN A 352 -22.12 -18.18 -10.20
CA GLN A 352 -21.73 -19.43 -10.87
C GLN A 352 -22.55 -19.63 -12.16
N PRO A 353 -21.93 -19.89 -13.33
CA PRO A 353 -22.68 -20.41 -14.46
C PRO A 353 -23.32 -21.76 -14.07
N PRO A 354 -24.50 -22.12 -14.62
CA PRO A 354 -25.13 -23.39 -14.29
C PRO A 354 -24.14 -24.51 -14.62
N CYS A 355 -23.73 -25.28 -13.61
CA CYS A 355 -23.07 -26.56 -13.86
C CYS A 355 -23.95 -27.34 -14.84
N LEU A 356 -23.37 -27.72 -15.99
CA LEU A 356 -24.02 -28.58 -16.96
C LEU A 356 -24.43 -29.87 -16.26
N CYS A 357 -25.70 -29.96 -15.89
CA CYS A 357 -26.36 -31.20 -15.57
C CYS A 357 -26.28 -32.04 -16.84
N VAL A 358 -25.35 -32.99 -16.91
CA VAL A 358 -25.37 -34.02 -17.94
C VAL A 358 -26.73 -34.71 -17.84
N PRO A 359 -27.60 -34.68 -18.87
CA PRO A 359 -28.87 -35.38 -18.82
C PRO A 359 -28.56 -36.88 -18.82
N THR A 360 -28.84 -37.55 -17.71
CA THR A 360 -28.83 -39.00 -17.64
C THR A 360 -29.97 -39.51 -18.53
N VAL A 361 -29.63 -40.03 -19.70
CA VAL A 361 -30.55 -40.76 -20.58
C VAL A 361 -30.98 -42.04 -19.85
N PRO A 362 -32.29 -42.34 -19.71
CA PRO A 362 -32.76 -43.60 -19.15
C PRO A 362 -33.00 -44.61 -20.27
N GLU A 363 -32.33 -45.76 -20.24
CA GLU A 363 -32.68 -46.98 -21.01
C GLU A 363 -31.86 -48.19 -20.50
N PRO A 364 -32.29 -49.45 -20.71
CA PRO A 364 -33.35 -50.12 -19.96
C PRO A 364 -32.82 -51.35 -19.20
N ALA A 365 -33.71 -52.01 -18.45
CA ALA A 365 -33.45 -53.23 -17.71
C ALA A 365 -33.17 -54.44 -18.61
N ASP A 366 -32.11 -55.19 -18.26
CA ASP A 366 -31.98 -56.65 -18.16
C ASP A 366 -30.66 -57.19 -18.73
N GLY A 367 -30.02 -58.07 -17.94
CA GLY A 367 -28.93 -58.94 -18.40
C GLY A 367 -27.79 -59.11 -17.40
N GLU A 368 -27.84 -60.17 -16.59
CA GLU A 368 -26.76 -60.66 -15.73
C GLU A 368 -25.45 -60.97 -16.51
N ALA A 369 -24.29 -60.53 -16.00
CA ALA A 369 -23.05 -61.33 -15.98
C ALA A 369 -21.90 -60.67 -15.17
N ALA A 370 -21.43 -61.41 -14.17
CA ALA A 370 -20.08 -61.46 -13.59
C ALA A 370 -19.37 -60.16 -13.10
N VAL A 371 -19.45 -59.91 -11.78
CA VAL A 371 -18.67 -58.90 -11.05
C VAL A 371 -17.34 -59.50 -10.54
N ALA A 372 -16.20 -58.92 -10.94
CA ALA A 372 -14.91 -59.10 -10.28
C ALA A 372 -14.83 -58.23 -8.99
N PRO A 373 -14.14 -58.68 -7.92
CA PRO A 373 -14.26 -58.04 -6.61
C PRO A 373 -13.44 -56.74 -6.56
N LYS A 374 -14.11 -55.59 -6.41
CA LYS A 374 -13.45 -54.33 -6.04
C LYS A 374 -12.97 -54.44 -4.58
N ALA A 375 -11.67 -54.26 -4.38
CA ALA A 375 -11.05 -54.25 -3.06
C ALA A 375 -11.76 -53.24 -2.14
N LYS A 376 -12.23 -53.72 -0.99
CA LYS A 376 -12.83 -52.89 0.07
C LYS A 376 -11.72 -52.02 0.67
N ARG A 377 -11.73 -50.72 0.38
CA ARG A 377 -10.84 -49.75 1.03
C ARG A 377 -11.15 -49.69 2.52
N LEU A 378 -10.12 -49.58 3.37
CA LEU A 378 -10.24 -49.46 4.83
C LEU A 378 -11.28 -48.42 5.28
N ALA A 379 -11.46 -47.34 4.51
CA ALA A 379 -12.48 -46.31 4.75
C ALA A 379 -13.92 -46.83 4.88
N SER A 380 -14.28 -47.93 4.22
CA SER A 380 -15.63 -48.51 4.35
C SER A 380 -15.88 -49.15 5.72
N PHE A 381 -14.83 -49.52 6.44
CA PHE A 381 -14.92 -50.15 7.77
C PHE A 381 -15.06 -49.12 8.91
N PHE A 382 -14.73 -47.85 8.66
CA PHE A 382 -14.79 -46.78 9.66
C PHE A 382 -16.00 -45.84 9.49
N LYS A 383 -16.92 -46.14 8.58
CA LYS A 383 -18.16 -45.37 8.39
C LYS A 383 -19.11 -45.62 9.57
N LYS A 384 -18.83 -44.98 10.72
CA LYS A 384 -19.77 -44.90 11.84
C LYS A 384 -21.04 -44.22 11.35
N ARG A 385 -22.20 -44.80 11.69
CA ARG A 385 -23.51 -44.15 11.59
C ARG A 385 -23.43 -42.86 12.43
N THR A 386 -23.30 -41.72 11.77
CA THR A 386 -23.48 -40.42 12.42
C THR A 386 -24.94 -40.33 12.83
N ALA A 387 -25.18 -40.18 14.14
CA ALA A 387 -26.49 -39.82 14.65
C ALA A 387 -26.94 -38.53 13.97
N THR A 388 -28.22 -38.46 13.61
CA THR A 388 -28.91 -37.27 13.09
C THR A 388 -28.85 -36.15 14.13
N THR A 389 -27.73 -35.42 14.15
CA THR A 389 -27.68 -34.07 14.68
C THR A 389 -28.30 -33.18 13.61
N THR A 390 -29.34 -32.43 13.95
CA THR A 390 -29.89 -31.36 13.10
C THR A 390 -28.74 -30.51 12.58
N ALA A 391 -28.57 -30.44 11.26
CA ALA A 391 -27.52 -29.64 10.65
C ALA A 391 -27.65 -28.19 11.14
N PRO A 392 -26.57 -27.53 11.59
CA PRO A 392 -26.64 -26.14 12.01
C PRO A 392 -27.16 -25.28 10.84
N THR A 393 -27.93 -24.24 11.17
CA THR A 393 -28.30 -23.21 10.19
C THR A 393 -27.02 -22.59 9.61
N LYS A 394 -27.07 -22.08 8.37
CA LYS A 394 -25.90 -21.42 7.74
C LYS A 394 -25.27 -20.37 8.66
N ARG A 395 -26.11 -19.55 9.29
CA ARG A 395 -25.71 -18.58 10.32
C ARG A 395 -24.98 -19.24 11.50
N GLY A 396 -25.56 -20.28 12.09
CA GLY A 396 -24.96 -20.97 13.24
C GLY A 396 -23.61 -21.60 12.91
N ALA A 397 -23.39 -22.03 11.65
CA ALA A 397 -22.08 -22.50 11.20
C ALA A 397 -21.04 -21.37 11.18
N ILE A 398 -21.40 -20.18 10.67
CA ILE A 398 -20.52 -19.00 10.64
C ILE A 398 -20.21 -18.52 12.08
N GLU A 399 -21.21 -18.50 12.96
CA GLU A 399 -21.02 -18.12 14.37
C GLU A 399 -20.09 -19.08 15.12
N ASN A 400 -20.21 -20.39 14.86
CA ASN A 400 -19.32 -21.41 15.41
C ASN A 400 -17.89 -21.28 14.86
N GLU A 401 -17.76 -21.03 13.57
CA GLU A 401 -16.47 -20.77 12.90
C GLU A 401 -15.78 -19.55 13.51
N LEU A 402 -16.52 -18.44 13.68
CA LEU A 402 -16.05 -17.21 14.31
C LEU A 402 -15.63 -17.42 15.76
N SER A 403 -16.43 -18.16 16.53
CA SER A 403 -16.09 -18.50 17.91
C SER A 403 -14.80 -19.33 17.99
N SER A 404 -14.62 -20.26 17.06
CA SER A 404 -13.42 -21.10 16.97
C SER A 404 -12.19 -20.29 16.58
N TYR A 405 -12.33 -19.35 15.63
CA TYR A 405 -11.27 -18.43 15.24
C TYR A 405 -10.80 -17.57 16.43
N LEU A 406 -11.74 -16.98 17.18
CA LEU A 406 -11.39 -16.14 18.34
C LEU A 406 -10.75 -16.92 19.49
N GLN A 407 -11.06 -18.21 19.63
CA GLN A 407 -10.48 -19.10 20.64
C GLN A 407 -9.19 -19.79 20.20
N SER A 408 -8.76 -19.61 18.94
CA SER A 408 -7.54 -20.23 18.43
C SER A 408 -6.30 -19.68 19.16
N ALA A 409 -5.22 -20.47 19.18
CA ALA A 409 -4.00 -20.10 19.88
C ALA A 409 -3.46 -18.74 19.39
N SER A 410 -2.81 -17.99 20.28
CA SER A 410 -2.14 -16.74 19.90
C SER A 410 -1.10 -17.03 18.84
N VAL A 411 -1.01 -16.14 17.86
CA VAL A 411 -0.02 -16.21 16.79
C VAL A 411 1.16 -15.31 17.16
N GLU A 412 2.36 -15.64 16.69
CA GLU A 412 3.55 -14.79 16.86
C GLU A 412 3.38 -13.48 16.06
N SER A 413 3.99 -12.40 16.55
CA SER A 413 3.81 -11.05 15.99
C SER A 413 4.41 -10.89 14.58
N ASP A 414 5.38 -11.73 14.22
CA ASP A 414 6.08 -11.74 12.93
C ASP A 414 5.43 -12.65 11.88
N THR A 415 4.36 -13.36 12.24
CA THR A 415 3.65 -14.24 11.32
C THR A 415 2.94 -13.42 10.23
N ASP A 416 3.07 -13.86 8.98
CA ASP A 416 2.29 -13.31 7.87
C ASP A 416 0.81 -13.73 7.99
N PRO A 417 -0.13 -12.79 8.16
CA PRO A 417 -1.54 -13.10 8.32
C PRO A 417 -2.12 -13.79 7.09
N LEU A 418 -1.66 -13.49 5.87
CA LEU A 418 -2.18 -14.12 4.66
C LEU A 418 -1.74 -15.58 4.56
N LYS A 419 -0.49 -15.87 4.91
CA LYS A 419 0.01 -17.24 5.02
C LYS A 419 -0.76 -18.02 6.09
N TRP A 420 -1.02 -17.41 7.25
CA TRP A 420 -1.83 -18.04 8.29
C TRP A 420 -3.22 -18.39 7.77
N TRP A 421 -3.89 -17.45 7.09
CA TRP A 421 -5.20 -17.70 6.51
C TRP A 421 -5.18 -18.76 5.42
N LYS A 422 -4.12 -18.84 4.60
CA LYS A 422 -3.93 -19.91 3.61
C LYS A 422 -3.90 -21.29 4.26
N ASP A 423 -3.15 -21.41 5.35
CA ASP A 423 -3.01 -22.68 6.07
C ASP A 423 -4.30 -23.06 6.83
N HIS A 424 -5.14 -22.07 7.17
CA HIS A 424 -6.36 -22.26 7.94
C HIS A 424 -7.67 -22.09 7.15
N GLU A 425 -7.61 -21.87 5.83
CA GLU A 425 -8.79 -21.65 4.97
C GLU A 425 -9.76 -22.83 5.02
N VAL A 426 -9.24 -24.05 5.20
CA VAL A 426 -10.07 -25.27 5.34
C VAL A 426 -10.84 -25.29 6.66
N PHE A 427 -10.28 -24.71 7.72
CA PHE A 427 -10.92 -24.63 9.04
C PHE A 427 -11.86 -23.43 9.16
N PHE A 428 -11.56 -22.34 8.44
CA PHE A 428 -12.31 -21.10 8.45
C PHE A 428 -12.73 -20.66 7.03
N PRO A 429 -13.51 -21.47 6.30
CA PRO A 429 -13.82 -21.21 4.90
C PRO A 429 -14.65 -19.92 4.72
N SER A 430 -15.58 -19.63 5.64
CA SER A 430 -16.48 -18.47 5.50
C SER A 430 -15.76 -17.16 5.87
N LEU A 431 -15.00 -17.16 6.97
CA LEU A 431 -14.25 -16.00 7.44
C LEU A 431 -13.07 -15.66 6.53
N SER A 432 -12.52 -16.65 5.83
CA SER A 432 -11.44 -16.43 4.86
C SER A 432 -11.82 -15.39 3.79
N HIS A 433 -13.09 -15.35 3.38
CA HIS A 433 -13.60 -14.35 2.45
C HIS A 433 -13.60 -12.94 3.06
N LEU A 434 -13.95 -12.83 4.35
CA LEU A 434 -13.91 -11.57 5.07
C LEU A 434 -12.46 -11.08 5.25
N ALA A 435 -11.53 -11.99 5.54
CA ALA A 435 -10.11 -11.68 5.61
C ALA A 435 -9.57 -11.16 4.27
N LYS A 436 -9.88 -11.84 3.15
CA LYS A 436 -9.50 -11.38 1.80
C LYS A 436 -10.06 -9.99 1.49
N LYS A 437 -11.28 -9.67 1.95
CA LYS A 437 -11.91 -8.35 1.75
C LYS A 437 -11.17 -7.24 2.49
N TYR A 438 -10.81 -7.41 3.76
CA TYR A 438 -10.27 -6.30 4.57
C TYR A 438 -8.74 -6.20 4.57
N LEU A 439 -8.02 -7.32 4.45
CA LEU A 439 -6.56 -7.32 4.54
C LEU A 439 -5.86 -6.81 3.27
N LEU A 440 -6.60 -6.63 2.16
CA LEU A 440 -6.06 -6.11 0.90
C LEU A 440 -5.88 -4.59 0.87
N VAL A 441 -6.46 -3.87 1.83
CA VAL A 441 -6.47 -2.40 1.81
C VAL A 441 -5.10 -1.91 2.27
N PRO A 442 -4.43 -1.00 1.55
CA PRO A 442 -3.19 -0.41 2.02
C PRO A 442 -3.46 0.69 3.06
N ALA A 443 -2.64 0.75 4.10
CA ALA A 443 -2.70 1.82 5.11
C ALA A 443 -2.21 3.20 4.57
N THR A 444 -1.47 3.20 3.46
CA THR A 444 -0.83 4.38 2.88
C THR A 444 -1.09 4.51 1.38
N SER A 445 -1.00 5.72 0.85
CA SER A 445 -1.03 6.00 -0.60
C SER A 445 0.36 5.92 -1.25
N THR A 446 1.36 5.40 -0.54
CA THR A 446 2.74 5.25 -1.04
C THR A 446 2.83 4.48 -2.37
N PRO A 447 2.02 3.43 -2.63
CA PRO A 447 2.06 2.74 -3.93
C PRO A 447 1.85 3.70 -5.11
N SER A 448 0.85 4.59 -5.04
CA SER A 448 0.63 5.59 -6.08
C SER A 448 1.73 6.68 -6.14
N GLU A 449 2.34 7.03 -5.00
CA GLU A 449 3.49 7.96 -4.97
C GLU A 449 4.77 7.35 -5.57
N ARG A 450 4.93 6.02 -5.48
CA ARG A 450 6.01 5.28 -6.17
C ARG A 450 5.78 5.29 -7.68
N VAL A 451 4.53 5.18 -8.14
CA VAL A 451 4.19 5.39 -9.55
C VAL A 451 4.60 6.79 -9.99
N PHE A 452 4.31 7.84 -9.20
CA PHE A 452 4.78 9.19 -9.48
C PHE A 452 6.31 9.28 -9.55
N SER A 453 7.01 8.72 -8.56
CA SER A 453 8.49 8.72 -8.51
C SER A 453 9.10 8.01 -9.72
N CYS A 454 8.54 6.87 -10.12
CA CYS A 454 8.91 6.16 -11.34
C CYS A 454 8.61 6.99 -12.60
N SER A 455 7.48 7.68 -12.62
CA SER A 455 7.09 8.56 -13.73
C SER A 455 8.07 9.73 -13.90
N GLY A 456 8.62 10.27 -12.81
CA GLY A 456 9.70 11.26 -12.85
C GLY A 456 10.98 10.75 -13.53
N ASN A 457 11.27 9.45 -13.44
CA ASN A 457 12.39 8.82 -14.16
C ASN A 457 12.08 8.54 -15.64
N ILE A 458 10.79 8.50 -16.01
CA ILE A 458 10.33 8.31 -17.40
C ILE A 458 10.24 9.66 -18.11
N VAL A 459 9.62 10.66 -17.50
CA VAL A 459 9.46 12.03 -18.02
C VAL A 459 10.62 12.90 -17.55
N THR A 460 11.81 12.64 -18.10
CA THR A 460 13.02 13.42 -17.80
C THR A 460 13.10 14.70 -18.62
N CYS A 461 14.03 15.61 -18.29
CA CYS A 461 14.29 16.80 -19.13
C CYS A 461 14.67 16.44 -20.58
N HIS A 462 15.34 15.30 -20.78
CA HIS A 462 15.68 14.79 -22.12
C HIS A 462 14.52 14.08 -22.83
N ARG A 463 13.40 13.84 -22.12
CA ARG A 463 12.19 13.17 -22.62
C ARG A 463 10.92 14.01 -22.41
N ALA A 464 11.08 15.33 -22.27
CA ALA A 464 9.99 16.25 -21.97
C ALA A 464 8.90 16.34 -23.05
N SER A 465 9.14 15.78 -24.25
CA SER A 465 8.21 15.80 -25.39
C SER A 465 7.45 14.46 -25.58
N LEU A 466 7.44 13.58 -24.57
CA LEU A 466 6.59 12.39 -24.64
C LEU A 466 5.11 12.79 -24.67
N LYS A 467 4.35 12.18 -25.57
CA LYS A 467 2.89 12.35 -25.59
C LYS A 467 2.27 11.67 -24.37
N PRO A 468 1.14 12.14 -23.85
CA PRO A 468 0.58 11.59 -22.62
C PRO A 468 0.24 10.09 -22.69
N ASP A 469 -0.27 9.61 -23.84
CA ASP A 469 -0.49 8.17 -24.08
C ASP A 469 0.81 7.34 -24.06
N ALA A 470 1.94 7.93 -24.47
CA ALA A 470 3.24 7.26 -24.34
C ALA A 470 3.70 7.23 -22.88
N VAL A 471 3.44 8.29 -22.11
CA VAL A 471 3.74 8.34 -20.67
C VAL A 471 2.97 7.23 -19.95
N ASP A 472 1.65 7.16 -20.15
CA ASP A 472 0.79 6.13 -19.57
C ASP A 472 1.32 4.72 -19.84
N ARG A 473 1.55 4.35 -21.12
CA ARG A 473 2.07 3.02 -21.47
C ARG A 473 3.41 2.70 -20.83
N LEU A 474 4.33 3.67 -20.81
CA LEU A 474 5.67 3.46 -20.25
C LEU A 474 5.64 3.34 -18.73
N VAL A 475 4.78 4.11 -18.06
CA VAL A 475 4.59 4.01 -16.61
C VAL A 475 3.92 2.69 -16.26
N PHE A 476 2.83 2.34 -16.96
CA PHE A 476 2.15 1.07 -16.82
C PHE A 476 3.11 -0.12 -16.97
N LEU A 477 3.90 -0.14 -18.05
CA LEU A 477 4.91 -1.18 -18.27
C LEU A 477 5.97 -1.19 -17.17
N ALA A 478 6.44 -0.03 -16.71
CA ALA A 478 7.47 0.04 -15.67
C ALA A 478 6.98 -0.44 -14.28
N GLN A 479 5.67 -0.39 -14.04
CA GLN A 479 5.05 -0.77 -12.75
C GLN A 479 4.51 -2.21 -12.75
N ASN A 480 4.17 -2.75 -13.93
CA ASN A 480 3.49 -4.05 -14.04
C ASN A 480 4.33 -5.16 -14.72
N LEU A 481 5.56 -4.84 -15.14
CA LEU A 481 6.59 -5.84 -15.49
C LEU A 481 7.24 -6.39 -14.23
#